data_AF-A0A095X624-F1
#
_entry.id   AF-A0A095X624-F1
#
_cell.length_a   1.000
_cell.length_b   1.000
_cell.length_c   1.000
_cell.angle_alpha   90.00
_cell.angle_beta   90.00
_cell.angle_gamma   90.00
#
_symmetry.space_group_name_H-M   'P 1'
#
loop_
_entity.id
_entity.type
_entity.pdbx_description
1 polymer ?
#
loop_
_entity_poly.entity_id
_entity_poly.type
_entity_poly.pdbx_seq_one_letter_code
_entity_poly.pdbx_strand_id
1 'polypeptide(L)'
;MKSLRVASLVTGLAALFVSGAAMAGVSVGINLGAPAYVAPAPVYAPPPPVYYQPAPVYAPPPAIVIGWHGDRYWDGRRYWGRDEWYRHHGGGWRGGPGWHGGGPGWHGGHDGPGWRH
;
A
#
# COMPACT_ATOMS: atom_id res chain seq x y z
N MET A 1 22.33 82.07 91.15
CA MET A 1 21.20 81.10 91.28
C MET A 1 20.28 81.02 90.06
N LYS A 2 20.12 82.05 89.21
CA LYS A 2 19.23 81.97 88.03
C LYS A 2 19.80 81.13 86.87
N SER A 3 21.11 81.19 86.63
CA SER A 3 21.79 80.43 85.56
C SER A 3 21.70 78.91 85.72
N LEU A 4 21.75 78.40 86.96
CA LEU A 4 21.62 76.97 87.26
C LEU A 4 20.22 76.42 86.91
N ARG A 5 19.18 77.25 87.02
CA ARG A 5 17.81 76.87 86.66
C ARG A 5 17.61 76.85 85.14
N VAL A 6 18.23 77.78 84.43
CA VAL A 6 18.20 77.81 82.95
C VAL A 6 19.00 76.63 82.38
N ALA A 7 20.17 76.33 82.94
CA ALA A 7 20.99 75.21 82.50
C ALA A 7 20.25 73.86 82.64
N SER A 8 19.60 73.62 83.78
CA SER A 8 18.83 72.39 84.00
C SER A 8 17.61 72.28 83.08
N LEU A 9 16.95 73.40 82.76
CA LEU A 9 15.84 73.42 81.81
C LEU A 9 16.29 73.07 80.39
N VAL A 10 17.43 73.64 79.95
CA VAL A 10 18.01 73.35 78.64
C VAL A 10 18.46 71.89 78.54
N THR A 11 19.13 71.38 79.57
CA THR A 11 19.57 69.97 79.61
C THR A 11 18.37 69.02 79.63
N GLY A 12 17.32 69.32 80.39
CA GLY A 12 16.10 68.51 80.42
C GLY A 12 15.38 68.48 79.07
N LEU A 13 15.28 69.63 78.39
CA LEU A 13 14.71 69.71 77.04
C LEU A 13 15.55 68.94 76.01
N ALA A 14 16.88 69.06 76.06
CA ALA A 14 17.78 68.34 75.17
C ALA A 14 17.67 66.81 75.34
N ALA A 15 17.46 66.32 76.56
CA ALA A 15 17.30 64.89 76.83
C ALA A 15 16.01 64.31 76.22
N LEU A 16 14.93 65.10 76.13
CA LEU A 16 13.67 64.66 75.52
C LEU A 16 13.76 64.48 73.99
N PHE A 17 14.68 65.19 73.33
CA PHE A 17 14.91 65.06 71.89
C PHE A 17 15.85 63.90 71.50
N VAL A 18 16.40 63.16 72.47
CA VAL A 18 17.36 62.07 72.19
C VAL A 18 16.69 60.78 71.69
N SER A 19 15.37 60.67 71.78
CA SER A 19 14.63 59.45 71.41
C SER A 19 14.18 59.49 69.95
N GLY A 20 15.04 59.04 69.03
CA GLY A 20 14.75 59.14 67.58
C GLY A 20 14.86 57.87 66.75
N ALA A 21 15.65 56.86 67.13
CA ALA A 21 15.92 55.76 66.19
C ALA A 21 16.16 54.41 66.90
N ALA A 22 15.09 53.75 67.31
CA ALA A 22 15.12 52.31 67.57
C ALA A 22 13.97 51.64 66.83
N MET A 23 13.96 51.78 65.50
CA MET A 23 13.13 50.94 64.65
C MET A 23 13.93 49.66 64.37
N ALA A 24 13.72 48.61 65.16
CA ALA A 24 14.18 47.26 64.83
C ALA A 24 13.26 46.67 63.74
N GLY A 25 13.17 47.36 62.60
CA GLY A 25 12.38 46.93 61.46
C GLY A 25 13.22 45.98 60.61
N VAL A 26 12.84 44.71 60.57
CA VAL A 26 13.40 43.75 59.61
C VAL A 26 12.51 43.75 58.38
N SER A 27 13.03 44.23 57.26
CA SER A 27 12.37 44.13 55.95
C SER A 27 12.94 42.94 55.19
N VAL A 28 12.04 42.10 54.67
CA VAL A 28 12.40 41.00 53.79
C VAL A 28 11.72 41.24 52.46
N GLY A 29 12.52 41.50 51.43
CA GLY A 29 12.06 41.56 50.05
C GLY A 29 12.34 40.23 49.35
N ILE A 30 11.34 39.70 48.64
CA ILE A 30 11.50 38.51 47.78
C ILE A 30 11.29 38.96 46.35
N ASN A 31 12.29 38.73 45.49
CA ASN A 31 12.18 38.98 44.06
C ASN A 31 11.73 37.68 43.37
N LEU A 32 10.58 37.72 42.69
CA LEU A 32 9.98 36.55 42.05
C LEU A 32 10.28 36.46 40.54
N GLY A 33 11.07 37.41 40.00
CA GLY A 33 11.30 37.51 38.56
C GLY A 33 10.02 37.70 37.75
N ALA A 34 10.16 37.69 36.43
CA ALA A 34 9.03 37.62 35.51
C ALA A 34 8.72 36.15 35.18
N PRO A 35 7.45 35.76 35.01
CA PRO A 35 7.11 34.40 34.59
C PRO A 35 7.71 34.12 33.21
N ALA A 36 8.57 33.10 33.14
CA ALA A 36 9.13 32.62 31.88
C ALA A 36 8.18 31.59 31.28
N TYR A 37 7.54 31.94 30.16
CA TYR A 37 6.83 30.96 29.36
C TYR A 37 7.80 30.27 28.41
N VAL A 38 7.95 28.96 28.56
CA VAL A 38 8.74 28.13 27.64
C VAL A 38 7.76 27.39 26.73
N ALA A 39 7.77 27.74 25.45
CA ALA A 39 6.99 27.02 24.45
C ALA A 39 7.55 25.60 24.28
N PRO A 40 6.70 24.56 24.23
CA PRO A 40 7.15 23.21 23.94
C PRO A 40 7.83 23.13 22.57
N ALA A 41 8.90 22.33 22.48
CA ALA A 41 9.52 22.05 21.20
C ALA A 41 8.56 21.30 20.28
N PRO A 42 8.51 21.61 18.97
CA PRO A 42 7.73 20.84 18.02
C PRO A 42 8.17 19.38 17.99
N VAL A 43 7.21 18.47 18.13
CA VAL A 43 7.45 17.03 17.95
C VAL A 43 7.07 16.66 16.52
N TYR A 44 8.06 16.27 15.72
CA TYR A 44 7.82 15.74 14.38
C TYR A 44 7.70 14.22 14.44
N ALA A 45 6.49 13.72 14.15
CA ALA A 45 6.28 12.30 13.97
C ALA A 45 6.63 11.89 12.53
N PRO A 46 7.26 10.72 12.33
CA PRO A 46 7.45 10.17 10.99
C PRO A 46 6.09 9.87 10.34
N PRO A 47 5.99 10.01 9.00
CA PRO A 47 4.77 9.65 8.27
C PRO A 47 4.46 8.16 8.42
N PRO A 48 3.17 7.76 8.38
CA PRO A 48 2.79 6.36 8.47
C PRO A 48 3.37 5.55 7.30
N PRO A 49 3.69 4.27 7.51
CA PRO A 49 4.18 3.40 6.45
C PRO A 49 3.13 3.23 5.35
N VAL A 50 3.54 3.39 4.10
CA VAL A 50 2.70 3.17 2.92
C VAL A 50 2.91 1.73 2.45
N TYR A 51 1.84 0.93 2.46
CA TYR A 51 1.84 -0.41 1.90
C TYR A 51 1.29 -0.37 0.48
N TYR A 52 2.10 -0.81 -0.48
CA TYR A 52 1.66 -0.97 -1.86
C TYR A 52 1.11 -2.38 -2.06
N GLN A 53 -0.15 -2.48 -2.50
CA GLN A 53 -0.65 -3.74 -3.05
C GLN A 53 -0.06 -3.96 -4.43
N PRO A 54 0.42 -5.17 -4.74
CA PRO A 54 0.79 -5.54 -6.10
C PRO A 54 -0.41 -5.33 -7.03
N ALA A 55 -0.16 -4.74 -8.21
CA ALA A 55 -1.18 -4.65 -9.23
C ALA A 55 -1.62 -6.07 -9.66
N PRO A 56 -2.92 -6.30 -9.90
CA PRO A 56 -3.39 -7.56 -10.48
C PRO A 56 -2.69 -7.83 -11.82
N VAL A 57 -2.09 -9.01 -11.96
CA VAL A 57 -1.52 -9.47 -13.23
C VAL A 57 -2.58 -10.28 -13.97
N TYR A 58 -3.03 -9.78 -15.12
CA TYR A 58 -3.92 -10.52 -16.02
C TYR A 58 -3.09 -11.26 -17.06
N ALA A 59 -3.14 -12.59 -17.06
CA ALA A 59 -2.59 -13.39 -18.13
C ALA A 59 -3.52 -13.34 -19.35
N PRO A 60 -2.97 -13.25 -20.59
CA PRO A 60 -3.80 -13.39 -21.77
C PRO A 60 -4.43 -14.78 -21.81
N PRO A 61 -5.67 -14.92 -22.30
CA PRO A 61 -6.29 -16.22 -22.48
C PRO A 61 -5.45 -17.08 -23.44
N PRO A 62 -5.47 -18.42 -23.28
CA PRO A 62 -4.76 -19.31 -24.19
C PRO A 62 -5.23 -19.10 -25.63
N ALA A 63 -4.28 -18.95 -26.56
CA ALA A 63 -4.58 -18.82 -27.97
C ALA A 63 -4.72 -20.21 -28.62
N ILE A 64 -5.93 -20.53 -29.09
CA ILE A 64 -6.20 -21.75 -29.87
C ILE A 64 -6.32 -21.35 -31.34
N VAL A 65 -5.40 -21.84 -32.18
CA VAL A 65 -5.41 -21.59 -33.63
C VAL A 65 -6.44 -22.50 -34.31
N ILE A 66 -7.13 -22.00 -35.35
CA ILE A 66 -8.00 -22.82 -36.20
C ILE A 66 -7.17 -23.91 -36.85
N GLY A 67 -7.58 -25.17 -36.71
CA GLY A 67 -6.79 -26.29 -37.23
C GLY A 67 -6.92 -27.58 -36.44
N TRP A 68 -6.08 -28.54 -36.81
CA TRP A 68 -6.00 -29.83 -36.15
C TRP A 68 -5.18 -29.75 -34.87
N HIS A 69 -5.79 -30.18 -33.77
CA HIS A 69 -5.19 -30.36 -32.45
C HIS A 69 -5.29 -31.85 -32.10
N GLY A 70 -4.33 -32.64 -32.60
CA GLY A 70 -4.35 -34.09 -32.48
C GLY A 70 -5.46 -34.72 -33.34
N ASP A 71 -6.39 -35.43 -32.71
CA ASP A 71 -7.52 -36.11 -33.33
C ASP A 71 -8.74 -35.20 -33.56
N ARG A 72 -8.70 -33.95 -33.10
CA ARG A 72 -9.82 -33.00 -33.19
C ARG A 72 -9.46 -31.76 -33.98
N TYR A 73 -10.40 -31.25 -34.77
CA TYR A 73 -10.27 -29.99 -35.51
C TYR A 73 -11.02 -28.86 -34.80
N TRP A 74 -10.38 -27.73 -34.58
CA TRP A 74 -11.00 -26.52 -34.02
C TRP A 74 -11.40 -25.56 -35.15
N ASP A 75 -12.68 -25.21 -35.23
CA ASP A 75 -13.23 -24.30 -36.25
C ASP A 75 -13.36 -22.84 -35.77
N GLY A 76 -12.90 -22.52 -34.55
CA GLY A 76 -13.10 -21.22 -33.91
C GLY A 76 -14.28 -21.16 -32.93
N ARG A 77 -15.16 -22.18 -32.92
CA ARG A 77 -16.35 -22.25 -32.06
C ARG A 77 -16.48 -23.57 -31.31
N ARG A 78 -16.16 -24.69 -31.97
CA ARG A 78 -16.21 -26.05 -31.40
C ARG A 78 -15.09 -26.93 -31.95
N TYR A 79 -14.84 -28.00 -31.21
CA TYR A 79 -14.05 -29.11 -31.72
C TYR A 79 -14.92 -30.06 -32.56
N TRP A 80 -14.33 -30.55 -33.63
CA TRP A 80 -14.85 -31.60 -34.50
C TRP A 80 -14.00 -32.84 -34.33
N GLY A 81 -14.63 -34.00 -34.14
CA GLY A 81 -13.92 -35.27 -34.20
C GLY A 81 -13.44 -35.54 -35.64
N ARG A 82 -12.36 -36.29 -35.79
CA ARG A 82 -11.77 -36.57 -37.12
C ARG A 82 -12.78 -37.11 -38.13
N ASP A 83 -13.53 -38.14 -37.75
CA ASP A 83 -14.53 -38.76 -38.61
C ASP A 83 -15.73 -37.85 -38.90
N GLU A 84 -16.10 -37.01 -37.93
CA GLU A 84 -17.19 -36.06 -38.07
C GLU A 84 -16.82 -34.96 -39.05
N TRP A 85 -15.60 -34.43 -38.95
CA TRP A 85 -15.06 -33.44 -39.88
C TRP A 85 -15.04 -33.98 -41.31
N TYR A 86 -14.56 -35.21 -41.52
CA TYR A 86 -14.56 -35.84 -42.84
C TYR A 86 -15.97 -36.12 -43.37
N ARG A 87 -16.94 -36.46 -42.51
CA ARG A 87 -18.33 -36.61 -42.94
C ARG A 87 -18.97 -35.27 -43.33
N HIS A 88 -18.69 -34.22 -42.58
CA HIS A 88 -19.29 -32.90 -42.78
C HIS A 88 -18.64 -32.11 -43.93
N HIS A 89 -17.30 -32.17 -44.05
CA HIS A 89 -16.52 -31.41 -45.04
C HIS A 89 -15.98 -32.27 -46.20
N GLY A 90 -15.93 -33.60 -46.05
CA GLY A 90 -15.49 -34.53 -47.10
C GLY A 90 -16.61 -34.95 -48.07
N GLY A 91 -17.81 -34.42 -47.93
CA GLY A 91 -18.97 -34.71 -48.80
C GLY A 91 -18.85 -34.20 -50.25
N GLY A 92 -17.78 -33.48 -50.59
CA GLY A 92 -17.59 -32.88 -51.92
C GLY A 92 -17.15 -33.83 -53.04
N TRP A 93 -16.82 -35.10 -52.76
CA TRP A 93 -16.32 -36.03 -53.79
C TRP A 93 -17.33 -37.08 -54.25
N ARG A 94 -18.64 -36.83 -54.07
CA ARG A 94 -19.69 -37.74 -54.54
C ARG A 94 -20.78 -37.02 -55.35
N GLY A 95 -20.37 -36.29 -56.39
CA GLY A 95 -21.32 -35.76 -57.36
C GLY A 95 -20.68 -34.99 -58.52
N GLY A 96 -20.33 -35.67 -59.61
CA GLY A 96 -19.94 -35.04 -60.89
C GLY A 96 -19.35 -36.04 -61.89
N PRO A 97 -19.59 -35.90 -63.22
CA PRO A 97 -19.88 -37.00 -64.14
C PRO A 97 -18.65 -37.67 -64.77
N GLY A 98 -18.80 -38.96 -65.08
CA GLY A 98 -17.75 -39.82 -65.59
C GLY A 98 -17.06 -39.33 -66.87
N TRP A 99 -15.74 -39.53 -66.89
CA TRP A 99 -14.93 -39.60 -68.10
C TRP A 99 -13.85 -40.68 -67.92
N HIS A 100 -13.65 -41.42 -69.01
CA HIS A 100 -12.95 -42.69 -69.15
C HIS A 100 -11.42 -42.58 -69.01
N GLY A 101 -10.78 -43.67 -68.59
CA GLY A 101 -9.32 -43.83 -68.75
C GLY A 101 -8.74 -45.13 -68.19
N GLY A 102 -8.73 -46.19 -69.02
CA GLY A 102 -7.67 -47.22 -69.09
C GLY A 102 -7.38 -48.12 -67.88
N GLY A 103 -7.60 -49.43 -68.03
CA GLY A 103 -6.97 -50.49 -67.22
C GLY A 103 -5.45 -50.65 -67.51
N PRO A 104 -4.75 -51.72 -67.08
CA PRO A 104 -5.24 -53.07 -66.76
C PRO A 104 -4.71 -53.66 -65.43
N GLY A 105 -5.27 -54.81 -65.06
CA GLY A 105 -5.13 -55.42 -63.74
C GLY A 105 -3.83 -56.14 -63.43
N TRP A 106 -3.72 -56.54 -62.16
CA TRP A 106 -2.89 -57.65 -61.71
C TRP A 106 -3.69 -58.46 -60.68
N HIS A 107 -3.82 -59.75 -60.97
CA HIS A 107 -4.31 -60.77 -60.06
C HIS A 107 -3.34 -60.91 -58.88
N GLY A 108 -3.89 -60.92 -57.67
CA GLY A 108 -3.17 -61.28 -56.45
C GLY A 108 -4.11 -62.07 -55.55
N GLY A 109 -4.27 -63.36 -55.83
CA GLY A 109 -4.79 -64.29 -54.85
C GLY A 109 -3.73 -64.55 -53.79
N HIS A 110 -4.15 -64.63 -52.53
CA HIS A 110 -3.64 -65.55 -51.51
C HIS A 110 -4.43 -65.31 -50.21
N ASP A 111 -5.46 -66.13 -50.06
CA ASP A 111 -5.89 -66.86 -48.87
C ASP A 111 -5.14 -66.58 -47.56
N GLY A 112 -5.90 -66.27 -46.52
CA GLY A 112 -5.47 -66.36 -45.12
C GLY A 112 -6.62 -66.08 -44.16
N PRO A 113 -7.23 -67.10 -43.51
CA PRO A 113 -8.20 -66.88 -42.44
C PRO A 113 -7.45 -66.75 -41.10
N GLY A 114 -7.97 -65.94 -40.18
CA GLY A 114 -7.56 -66.09 -38.78
C GLY A 114 -7.72 -64.85 -37.93
N TRP A 115 -8.90 -64.74 -37.31
CA TRP A 115 -9.10 -63.95 -36.11
C TRP A 115 -8.45 -64.65 -34.89
N ARG A 116 -8.10 -63.84 -33.87
CA ARG A 116 -7.91 -64.14 -32.42
C ARG A 116 -6.49 -64.53 -31.97
N HIS A 117 -5.88 -63.69 -31.12
CA HIS A 117 -5.94 -63.78 -29.66
C HIS A 117 -5.73 -62.39 -29.04
#